data_AF-A0ABD2YAK9-F1
#
_entry.id   AF-A0ABD2YAK9-F1
#
_cell.length_a   1.000
_cell.length_b   1.000
_cell.length_c   1.000
_cell.angle_alpha   90.00
_cell.angle_beta   90.00
_cell.angle_gamma   90.00
#
_symmetry.space_group_name_H-M   'P 1'
#
loop_
_entity.id
_entity.type
_entity.pdbx_description
1 polymer ?
#
loop_
_entity_poly.entity_id
_entity_poly.type
_entity_poly.pdbx_seq_one_letter_code
_entity_poly.pdbx_strand_id
1 'polypeptide(L)'
;MSFSNFVNRVLLQHSLRNSRSIHKFYLANNYSKFDVYDVESWVITMISRGVQEIEIELKVYDPSCRLFILPPSVFISKTLVVLNLCGFIMSLAQSASRI
;
A
#
# COMPACT_ATOMS: atom_id res chain seq x y z
N MET A 1 -8.14 17.45 10.42
CA MET A 1 -8.30 16.57 9.24
C MET A 1 -7.33 15.42 9.42
N SER A 2 -7.78 14.15 9.38
CA SER A 2 -6.85 13.02 9.55
C SER A 2 -5.97 12.85 8.30
N PHE A 3 -4.77 12.30 8.49
CA PHE A 3 -3.88 11.95 7.38
C PHE A 3 -4.58 11.02 6.39
N SER A 4 -5.34 10.03 6.87
CA SER A 4 -6.09 9.12 6.01
C SER A 4 -7.09 9.85 5.11
N ASN A 5 -7.81 10.83 5.65
CA ASN A 5 -8.76 11.62 4.87
C ASN A 5 -8.06 12.46 3.78
N PHE A 6 -6.84 12.92 4.04
CA PHE A 6 -6.03 13.59 3.04
C PHE A 6 -5.63 12.62 1.91
N VAL A 7 -5.07 11.45 2.23
CA VAL A 7 -4.64 10.47 1.24
C VAL A 7 -5.82 9.99 0.39
N ASN A 8 -6.96 9.67 1.02
CA ASN A 8 -8.18 9.26 0.32
C ASN A 8 -8.64 10.33 -0.68
N ARG A 9 -8.57 11.61 -0.33
CA ARG A 9 -8.93 12.70 -1.25
C ARG A 9 -7.95 12.84 -2.42
N VAL A 10 -6.65 12.74 -2.18
CA VAL A 10 -5.63 12.78 -3.24
C VAL A 10 -5.85 11.63 -4.21
N LEU A 11 -6.09 10.43 -3.69
CA LEU A 11 -6.43 9.25 -4.49
C LEU A 11 -7.70 9.50 -5.32
N LEU A 12 -8.79 9.95 -4.72
CA LEU A 12 -10.03 10.22 -5.45
C LEU A 12 -9.86 11.30 -6.52
N GLN A 13 -9.16 12.39 -6.21
CA GLN A 13 -8.95 13.49 -7.15
C GLN A 13 -8.09 13.08 -8.36
N HIS A 14 -7.07 12.25 -8.15
CA HIS A 14 -6.31 11.66 -9.26
C HIS A 14 -7.19 10.75 -10.13
N SER A 15 -8.15 10.03 -9.54
CA SER A 15 -9.09 9.16 -10.27
C SER A 15 -9.99 9.95 -11.22
N LEU A 16 -10.44 11.14 -10.80
CA LEU A 16 -11.45 11.91 -11.52
C LEU A 16 -10.87 12.74 -12.68
N ARG A 17 -9.55 13.00 -12.68
CA ARG A 17 -8.94 14.00 -13.58
C ARG A 17 -8.16 13.41 -14.75
N ASN A 18 -8.12 12.09 -14.96
CA ASN A 18 -7.15 11.43 -15.86
C ASN A 18 -5.73 12.01 -15.66
N SER A 19 -5.43 12.38 -14.41
CA SER A 19 -4.18 13.00 -14.01
C SER A 19 -3.06 11.99 -14.22
N ARG A 20 -1.83 12.46 -14.49
CA ARG A 20 -0.62 11.63 -14.65
C ARG A 20 -0.62 10.50 -13.62
N SER A 21 -0.33 9.29 -14.09
CA SER A 21 -0.22 8.09 -13.26
C SER A 21 0.70 8.38 -12.08
N ILE A 22 0.31 7.92 -10.90
CA ILE A 22 1.16 8.00 -9.72
C ILE A 22 2.31 7.03 -9.96
N HIS A 23 3.51 7.57 -10.17
CA HIS A 23 4.69 6.75 -10.46
C HIS A 23 5.19 6.02 -9.22
N LYS A 24 5.28 6.74 -8.10
CA LYS A 24 5.81 6.26 -6.83
C LYS A 24 4.85 6.54 -5.67
N PHE A 25 4.65 5.53 -4.83
CA PHE A 25 3.99 5.64 -3.54
C PHE A 25 4.99 5.30 -2.43
N TYR A 26 5.27 6.27 -1.57
CA TYR A 26 6.12 6.11 -0.40
C TYR A 26 5.30 6.39 0.87
N LEU A 27 5.27 5.42 1.77
CA LEU A 27 4.66 5.56 3.09
C LEU A 27 5.67 5.15 4.16
N ALA A 28 6.11 6.12 4.94
CA ALA A 28 6.87 5.85 6.15
C ALA A 28 6.06 6.25 7.37
N ASN A 29 5.90 5.30 8.29
CA ASN A 29 5.36 5.56 9.59
C ASN A 29 6.32 5.08 10.65
N ASN A 30 6.81 6.06 11.40
CA ASN A 30 7.75 5.81 12.45
C ASN A 30 7.02 5.45 13.77
N TYR A 31 5.86 6.04 14.13
CA TYR A 31 5.21 5.78 15.44
C TYR A 31 3.72 6.18 15.55
N SER A 32 3.03 6.49 14.46
CA SER A 32 1.63 6.97 14.48
C SER A 32 0.60 5.84 14.37
N LYS A 33 -0.56 6.01 15.01
CA LYS A 33 -1.71 5.12 14.84
C LYS A 33 -2.39 5.46 13.50
N PHE A 34 -2.08 4.71 12.44
CA PHE A 34 -2.94 4.64 11.26
C PHE A 34 -3.80 3.38 11.31
N ASP A 35 -4.91 3.40 10.59
CA ASP A 35 -5.65 2.18 10.33
C ASP A 35 -4.90 1.39 9.25
N VAL A 36 -4.58 0.14 9.53
CA VAL A 36 -3.90 -0.76 8.60
C VAL A 36 -4.78 -1.00 7.36
N TYR A 37 -6.10 -0.99 7.51
CA TYR A 37 -7.04 -1.13 6.40
C TYR A 37 -6.97 0.04 5.42
N ASP A 38 -6.69 1.25 5.92
CA ASP A 38 -6.49 2.41 5.04
C ASP A 38 -5.24 2.17 4.16
N VAL A 39 -4.15 1.70 4.75
CA VAL A 39 -2.90 1.42 4.02
C VAL A 39 -3.11 0.32 2.98
N GLU A 40 -3.80 -0.77 3.32
CA GLU A 40 -4.13 -1.84 2.38
C GLU A 40 -4.97 -1.31 1.20
N SER A 41 -5.99 -0.49 1.50
CA SER A 41 -6.85 0.15 0.49
C SER A 41 -6.04 1.08 -0.43
N TRP A 42 -5.11 1.86 0.12
CA TRP A 42 -4.24 2.73 -0.67
C TRP A 42 -3.34 1.93 -1.60
N VAL A 43 -2.73 0.86 -1.11
CA VAL A 43 -1.87 -0.02 -1.92
C VAL A 43 -2.66 -0.66 -3.06
N ILE A 44 -3.83 -1.22 -2.79
CA ILE A 44 -4.73 -1.77 -3.83
C ILE A 44 -5.08 -0.69 -4.87
N THR A 45 -5.39 0.52 -4.40
CA THR A 45 -5.72 1.64 -5.28
C THR A 45 -4.52 2.04 -6.15
N MET A 46 -3.31 2.09 -5.61
CA MET A 46 -2.11 2.41 -6.39
C MET A 46 -1.79 1.32 -7.42
N ILE A 47 -1.88 0.05 -7.04
CA ILE A 47 -1.68 -1.09 -7.95
C ILE A 47 -2.68 -1.05 -9.12
N SER A 48 -3.97 -0.83 -8.85
CA SER A 48 -4.98 -0.74 -9.90
C SER A 48 -4.77 0.43 -10.86
N ARG A 49 -3.98 1.43 -10.46
CA ARG A 49 -3.63 2.62 -11.27
C ARG A 49 -2.31 2.49 -12.02
N GLY A 50 -1.66 1.34 -11.93
CA GLY A 50 -0.43 1.09 -12.65
C GLY A 50 0.80 1.76 -12.03
N VAL A 51 0.83 1.90 -10.70
CA VAL A 51 2.01 2.43 -9.99
C VAL A 51 3.25 1.59 -10.30
N GLN A 52 4.40 2.24 -10.43
CA GLN A 52 5.66 1.58 -10.74
C GLN A 52 6.51 1.31 -9.50
N GLU A 53 6.39 2.15 -8.48
CA GLU A 53 7.19 2.03 -7.26
C GLU A 53 6.31 2.10 -6.02
N ILE A 54 6.42 1.09 -5.16
CA ILE A 54 5.81 1.07 -3.84
C ILE A 54 6.91 0.89 -2.81
N GLU A 55 6.95 1.79 -1.84
CA GLU A 55 7.86 1.75 -0.72
C GLU A 55 7.08 1.96 0.58
N ILE A 56 7.15 0.99 1.48
CA ILE A 56 6.37 0.97 2.72
C ILE A 56 7.31 0.67 3.89
N GLU A 57 7.40 1.61 4.83
CA GLU A 57 8.13 1.47 6.08
C GLU A 57 7.15 1.56 7.26
N LEU A 58 6.84 0.41 7.88
CA LEU A 58 5.92 0.34 9.02
C LEU A 58 6.66 -0.15 10.27
N LYS A 59 7.09 0.81 11.10
CA LYS A 59 7.67 0.50 12.41
C LYS A 59 6.53 0.41 13.42
N VAL A 60 6.11 -0.82 13.72
CA VAL A 60 5.10 -1.07 14.76
C VAL A 60 5.80 -1.20 16.10
N TYR A 61 5.44 -0.36 17.07
CA TYR A 61 5.91 -0.46 18.46
C TYR A 61 4.93 -1.23 19.35
N ASP A 62 3.68 -1.37 18.93
CA ASP A 62 2.61 -1.93 19.76
C ASP A 62 2.26 -3.36 19.30
N PRO A 63 2.52 -4.40 20.11
CA PRO A 63 2.18 -5.79 19.78
C PRO A 63 0.67 -6.04 19.70
N SER A 64 -0.17 -5.09 20.13
CA SER A 64 -1.63 -5.13 19.95
C SER A 64 -2.10 -4.54 18.61
N CYS A 65 -1.22 -3.88 17.85
CA CYS A 65 -1.57 -3.42 16.51
C CYS A 65 -1.75 -4.61 15.56
N ARG A 66 -2.78 -4.53 14.72
CA ARG A 66 -2.93 -5.50 13.63
C ARG A 66 -1.74 -5.44 12.69
N LEU A 67 -1.35 -6.60 12.17
CA LEU A 67 -0.33 -6.70 11.15
C LEU A 67 -0.87 -6.19 9.82
N PHE A 68 -0.05 -5.41 9.10
CA PHE A 68 -0.33 -5.07 7.72
C PHE A 68 -0.14 -6.28 6.82
N ILE A 69 -1.20 -6.64 6.11
CA ILE A 69 -1.18 -7.74 5.15
C ILE A 69 -0.97 -7.12 3.77
N LEU A 70 0.18 -7.42 3.17
CA LEU A 70 0.48 -6.99 1.82
C LEU A 70 -0.56 -7.58 0.85
N PRO A 71 -1.32 -6.75 0.10
CA PRO A 71 -2.35 -7.24 -0.81
C PRO A 71 -1.75 -8.15 -1.89
N PRO A 72 -2.39 -9.30 -2.22
CA PRO A 72 -1.89 -10.20 -3.27
C PRO A 72 -1.76 -9.54 -4.65
N SER A 73 -2.53 -8.48 -4.90
CA SER A 73 -2.47 -7.69 -6.13
C SER A 73 -1.08 -7.12 -6.42
N VAL A 74 -0.26 -6.89 -5.37
CA VAL A 74 1.12 -6.43 -5.49
C VAL A 74 1.98 -7.43 -6.29
N PHE A 75 1.79 -8.73 -6.08
CA PHE A 75 2.58 -9.79 -6.74
C PHE A 75 2.16 -10.08 -8.18
N ILE A 76 0.93 -9.71 -8.56
CA ILE A 76 0.40 -9.94 -9.91
C ILE A 76 0.36 -8.64 -10.74
N SER A 77 0.81 -7.52 -10.18
CA SER A 77 0.88 -6.25 -10.90
C SER A 77 1.85 -6.35 -12.07
N LYS A 78 1.38 -5.95 -13.26
CA LYS A 78 2.21 -5.91 -14.48
C LYS A 78 3.03 -4.62 -14.61
N THR A 79 2.79 -3.66 -13.73
CA THR A 79 3.35 -2.30 -13.81
C THR A 79 4.31 -2.00 -12.69
N LEU A 80 4.20 -2.72 -11.57
CA LEU A 80 5.06 -2.54 -10.42
C LEU A 80 6.47 -3.06 -10.74
N VAL A 81 7.45 -2.17 -10.64
CA VAL A 81 8.87 -2.43 -10.89
C VAL A 81 9.65 -2.51 -9.59
N VAL A 82 9.33 -1.62 -8.63
CA VAL A 82 10.03 -1.54 -7.33
C VAL A 82 9.04 -1.80 -6.20
N LEU A 83 9.39 -2.76 -5.35
CA LEU A 83 8.71 -3.04 -4.09
C LEU A 83 9.73 -3.02 -2.97
N ASN A 84 9.70 -1.99 -2.13
CA ASN A 84 10.52 -1.90 -0.93
C ASN A 84 9.64 -1.99 0.32
N LEU A 85 9.95 -2.92 1.21
CA LEU A 85 9.16 -3.20 2.41
C LEU A 85 10.10 -3.21 3.61
N CYS A 86 9.78 -2.42 4.62
CA CYS A 86 10.52 -2.36 5.87
C CYS A 86 9.57 -2.42 7.07
N GLY A 87 9.91 -3.23 8.08
CA GLY A 87 9.14 -3.36 9.32
C GLY A 87 8.23 -4.59 9.37
N PHE A 88 7.17 -4.54 10.19
CA PHE A 88 6.31 -5.69 10.47
C PHE A 88 5.22 -5.85 9.40
N ILE A 89 5.56 -6.54 8.31
CA ILE A 89 4.70 -6.72 7.13
C ILE A 89 4.54 -8.21 6.85
N MET A 90 3.30 -8.67 6.69
CA MET A 90 2.97 -10.06 6.36
C MET A 90 2.51 -10.17 4.91
N SER A 91 2.99 -11.16 4.17
CA SER A 91 2.46 -11.48 2.85
C SER A 91 1.80 -12.86 2.84
N LEU A 92 0.56 -12.93 2.37
CA LEU A 92 -0.09 -14.21 2.06
C LEU A 92 0.37 -14.64 0.66
N ALA A 93 1.54 -15.29 0.59
CA ALA A 93 1.95 -15.97 -0.63
C ALA A 93 1.04 -17.20 -0.81
N GLN A 94 0.10 -17.15 -1.75
CA GLN A 94 -0.59 -18.36 -2.19
C GLN A 94 0.39 -19.17 -3.01
N SER A 95 0.89 -20.27 -2.43
CA SER A 95 1.56 -21.31 -3.20
C SER A 95 0.54 -21.88 -4.19
N ALA A 96 0.63 -21.45 -5.45
CA ALA A 96 -0.08 -22.12 -6.54
C ALA A 96 0.53 -23.51 -6.69
N SER A 97 0.01 -24.49 -5.95
CA SER A 97 0.20 -25.90 -6.26
C SER A 97 -0.43 -26.15 -7.63
N ARG A 98 0.41 -26.15 -8.68
CA ARG A 98 0.04 -26.68 -9.98
C ARG A 98 -0.19 -28.18 -9.81
N ILE A 99 -1.44 -28.61 -9.94
CA ILE A 99 -1.83 -30.00 -10.23
C ILE A 99 -2.10 -30.07 -11.74
#